data_AF-A0A560UHF2-F1
#
_entry.id   AF-A0A560UHF2-F1
#
_cell.length_a   1.000
_cell.length_b   1.000
_cell.length_c   1.000
_cell.angle_alpha   90.00
_cell.angle_beta   90.00
_cell.angle_gamma   90.00
#
_symmetry.space_group_name_H-M   'P 1'
#
loop_
_entity.id
_entity.type
_entity.pdbx_description
1 polymer ?
#
loop_
_entity_poly.entity_id
_entity_poly.type
_entity_poly.pdbx_seq_one_letter_code
_entity_poly.pdbx_strand_id
1 'polypeptide(L)'
;MSTNSETTKPKLAEALAIVAAIFAVGGIGDGFYLLWHNQTANASLAFTVGILLLLFSQFERFESVKGFGIEAKVHQLDDKIREADQINATLKSLTTTLAQLAFEMMSRIGRLRGPIERKESLQIEESLLQQMRNASITDIDIARAVLPLRMVVAYDILRPAINQVEERLRAWESAAHKRYSAVRQPINMSDPEYIGAQVELDRVRKVRERLQAVRALAHGTKQSEDLRQLAKDMQANAETADFIPTQEFYEALDDHAHYVKTGKHRSVERWVAGELD
;
A
#
# COMPACT_ATOMS: atom_id res chain seq x y z
N MET A 1 29.54 40.57 50.83
CA MET A 1 29.98 39.21 50.46
C MET A 1 28.83 38.27 50.79
N SER A 2 28.02 37.91 49.80
CA SER A 2 26.99 36.87 49.91
C SER A 2 26.99 36.11 48.59
N THR A 3 27.29 34.84 48.70
CA THR A 3 27.65 33.87 47.66
C THR A 3 26.48 33.56 46.74
N ASN A 4 26.73 33.64 45.44
CA ASN A 4 25.87 33.12 44.38
C ASN A 4 25.63 31.62 44.58
N SER A 5 24.39 31.22 44.83
CA SER A 5 23.98 29.82 44.69
C SER A 5 23.70 29.55 43.21
N GLU A 6 24.66 28.92 42.52
CA GLU A 6 24.47 28.36 41.19
C GLU A 6 23.31 27.37 41.19
N THR A 7 22.24 27.74 40.48
CA THR A 7 21.09 26.89 40.20
C THR A 7 21.51 25.80 39.21
N THR A 8 21.66 24.58 39.71
CA THR A 8 21.85 23.36 38.93
C THR A 8 20.64 23.12 38.02
N LYS A 9 20.87 23.20 36.69
CA LYS A 9 19.94 22.76 35.64
C LYS A 9 19.42 21.32 35.90
N PRO A 10 18.23 20.94 35.42
CA PRO A 10 17.78 19.56 35.48
C PRO A 10 18.59 18.71 34.49
N LYS A 11 19.75 18.19 34.92
CA LYS A 11 20.70 17.34 34.15
C LYS A 11 20.08 16.07 33.52
N LEU A 12 18.84 15.75 33.89
CA LEU A 12 18.15 14.51 33.53
C LEU A 12 17.50 14.59 32.14
N ALA A 13 16.97 15.77 31.78
CA ALA A 13 16.46 16.04 30.44
C ALA A 13 17.64 15.98 29.44
N GLU A 14 18.65 16.84 29.62
CA GLU A 14 19.83 16.90 28.74
C GLU A 14 20.50 15.54 28.50
N ALA A 15 20.54 14.67 29.52
CA ALA A 15 21.00 13.30 29.39
C ALA A 15 20.09 12.42 28.50
N LEU A 16 18.77 12.57 28.62
CA LEU A 16 17.76 11.81 27.87
C LEU A 16 17.71 12.20 26.39
N ALA A 17 17.84 13.49 26.06
CA ALA A 17 17.98 13.94 24.67
C ALA A 17 19.27 13.45 24.01
N ILE A 18 20.40 13.45 24.74
CA ILE A 18 21.67 12.90 24.25
C ILE A 18 21.54 11.39 24.01
N VAL A 19 20.92 10.67 24.95
CA VAL A 19 20.66 9.22 24.80
C VAL A 19 19.77 8.96 23.58
N ALA A 20 18.68 9.72 23.41
CA ALA A 20 17.81 9.61 22.24
C ALA A 20 18.56 9.89 20.93
N ALA A 21 19.42 10.90 20.89
CA ALA A 21 20.26 11.20 19.72
C ALA A 21 21.25 10.07 19.39
N ILE A 22 21.84 9.44 20.40
CA ILE A 22 22.75 8.29 20.20
C ILE A 22 21.98 7.10 19.63
N PHE A 23 20.82 6.77 20.19
CA PHE A 23 19.95 5.71 19.65
C PHE A 23 19.40 6.05 18.26
N ALA A 24 19.16 7.33 17.97
CA ALA A 24 18.75 7.79 16.66
C ALA A 24 19.80 7.53 15.58
N VAL A 25 21.04 7.96 15.85
CA VAL A 25 22.17 7.73 14.96
C VAL A 25 22.45 6.23 14.83
N GLY A 26 22.34 5.47 15.92
CA GLY A 26 22.40 4.02 15.92
C GLY A 26 21.35 3.39 15.02
N GLY A 27 20.08 3.76 15.16
CA GLY A 27 18.98 3.24 14.33
C GLY A 27 19.10 3.59 12.85
N ILE A 28 19.61 4.79 12.52
CA ILE A 28 19.90 5.16 11.13
C ILE A 28 21.10 4.35 10.59
N GLY A 29 22.13 4.15 11.40
CA GLY A 29 23.29 3.30 11.06
C GLY A 29 22.91 1.85 10.82
N ASP A 30 22.12 1.28 11.73
CA ASP A 30 21.53 -0.07 11.61
C ASP A 30 20.63 -0.16 10.39
N GLY A 31 19.86 0.90 10.07
CA GLY A 31 19.09 0.99 8.85
C GLY A 31 19.94 0.79 7.60
N PHE A 32 21.08 1.48 7.49
CA PHE A 32 22.01 1.31 6.37
C PHE A 32 22.68 -0.07 6.38
N TYR A 33 23.03 -0.60 7.55
CA TYR A 33 23.62 -1.93 7.70
C TYR A 33 22.66 -3.03 7.26
N LEU A 34 21.40 -2.96 7.68
CA LEU A 34 20.32 -3.88 7.31
C LEU A 34 20.00 -3.79 5.82
N LEU A 35 20.03 -2.58 5.26
CA LEU A 35 19.85 -2.37 3.83
C LEU A 35 20.98 -3.03 3.02
N TRP A 36 22.22 -2.99 3.53
CA TRP A 36 23.36 -3.67 2.92
C TRP A 36 23.23 -5.22 2.94
N HIS A 37 22.50 -5.77 3.91
CA HIS A 37 22.23 -7.21 4.03
C HIS A 37 20.90 -7.63 3.39
N ASN A 38 20.34 -6.80 2.48
CA ASN A 38 19.05 -7.03 1.82
C ASN A 38 17.85 -7.20 2.78
N GLN A 39 17.95 -6.71 4.02
CA GLN A 39 16.84 -6.70 4.98
C GLN A 39 16.10 -5.36 4.91
N THR A 40 15.45 -5.11 3.78
CA THR A 40 14.77 -3.84 3.47
C THR A 40 13.67 -3.50 4.49
N ALA A 41 12.94 -4.48 5.03
CA ALA A 41 11.94 -4.22 6.07
C ALA A 41 12.56 -3.72 7.37
N ASN A 42 13.53 -4.47 7.91
CA ASN A 42 14.22 -4.09 9.14
C ASN A 42 14.95 -2.75 8.96
N ALA A 43 15.52 -2.51 7.79
CA ALA A 43 16.15 -1.23 7.44
C ALA A 43 15.15 -0.07 7.50
N SER A 44 13.97 -0.23 6.87
CA SER A 44 12.94 0.81 6.86
C SER A 44 12.40 1.14 8.26
N LEU A 45 12.23 0.12 9.12
CA LEU A 45 11.84 0.30 10.52
C LEU A 45 12.95 0.98 11.32
N ALA A 46 14.20 0.54 11.17
CA ALA A 46 15.34 1.14 11.84
C ALA A 46 15.53 2.62 11.45
N PHE A 47 15.35 2.95 10.15
CA PHE A 47 15.33 4.33 9.69
C PHE A 47 14.18 5.13 10.30
N THR A 48 12.97 4.58 10.33
CA THR A 48 11.79 5.26 10.86
C THR A 48 11.95 5.55 12.36
N VAL A 49 12.38 4.55 13.13
CA VAL A 49 12.66 4.68 14.57
C VAL A 49 13.83 5.65 14.81
N GLY A 50 14.90 5.55 14.03
CA GLY A 50 16.05 6.43 14.12
C GLY A 50 15.70 7.89 13.84
N ILE A 51 14.91 8.16 12.80
CA ILE A 51 14.41 9.50 12.48
C ILE A 51 13.48 10.02 13.59
N LEU A 52 12.58 9.19 14.12
CA LEU A 52 11.71 9.56 15.25
C LEU A 52 12.52 9.97 16.48
N LEU A 53 13.51 9.17 16.87
CA LEU A 53 14.40 9.45 18.00
C LEU A 53 15.25 10.71 17.76
N LEU A 54 15.68 10.96 16.52
CA LEU A 54 16.42 12.15 16.17
C LEU A 54 15.56 13.40 16.36
N LEU A 55 14.30 13.34 15.94
CA LEU A 55 13.34 14.43 16.14
C LEU A 55 13.05 14.63 17.63
N PHE A 56 12.87 13.55 18.40
CA PHE A 56 12.71 13.61 19.85
C PHE A 56 13.88 14.27 20.57
N SER A 57 15.11 14.03 20.12
CA SER A 57 16.31 14.65 20.71
C SER A 57 16.35 16.18 20.59
N GLN A 58 15.59 16.77 19.66
CA GLN A 58 15.59 18.22 19.44
C GLN A 58 14.55 18.97 20.30
N PHE A 59 13.67 18.27 21.04
CA PHE A 59 12.57 18.91 21.78
C PHE A 59 13.02 19.75 22.99
N GLU A 60 14.18 19.46 23.61
CA GLU A 60 14.64 20.16 24.82
C GLU A 60 15.03 21.62 24.63
N ARG A 61 15.18 22.09 23.39
CA ARG A 61 15.50 23.50 23.13
C ARG A 61 14.35 24.46 23.48
N PHE A 62 13.17 23.97 23.83
CA PHE A 62 12.01 24.80 24.19
C PHE A 62 11.82 25.06 25.70
N GLU A 63 12.56 24.39 26.60
CA GLU A 63 12.30 24.40 28.06
C GLU A 63 12.89 25.62 28.84
N SER A 64 13.57 26.57 28.19
CA SER A 64 14.43 27.56 28.88
C SER A 64 13.76 28.84 29.43
N VAL A 65 12.45 28.85 29.71
CA VAL A 65 11.77 30.07 30.19
C VAL A 65 10.96 29.83 31.47
N LYS A 66 11.54 30.32 32.58
CA LYS A 66 10.95 30.84 33.84
C LYS A 66 11.07 29.99 35.11
N GLY A 67 11.71 30.63 36.10
CA GLY A 67 11.51 30.39 37.53
C GLY A 67 10.53 31.39 38.16
N PHE A 68 10.19 31.07 39.42
CA PHE A 68 9.43 31.78 40.47
C PHE A 68 7.95 31.40 40.70
N GLY A 69 7.67 31.00 41.95
CA GLY A 69 6.42 31.29 42.67
C GLY A 69 5.47 30.10 42.88
N ILE A 70 5.11 29.80 44.12
CA ILE A 70 4.33 28.60 44.50
C ILE A 70 2.84 28.67 44.09
N GLU A 71 2.32 29.84 43.68
CA GLU A 71 1.04 30.00 42.97
C GLU A 71 1.10 29.54 41.50
N ALA A 72 2.30 29.40 40.93
CA ALA A 72 2.51 28.90 39.58
C ALA A 72 2.32 27.39 39.49
N LYS A 73 2.22 26.61 40.58
CA LYS A 73 2.16 25.14 40.48
C LYS A 73 0.87 24.61 39.82
N VAL A 74 -0.25 25.34 39.88
CA VAL A 74 -1.50 24.95 39.21
C VAL A 74 -1.53 25.46 37.78
N HIS A 75 -1.14 26.72 37.53
CA HIS A 75 -1.00 27.25 36.17
C HIS A 75 0.12 26.56 35.36
N GLN A 76 1.23 26.18 35.97
CA GLN A 76 2.27 25.35 35.35
C GLN A 76 1.79 23.93 35.13
N LEU A 77 0.87 23.39 35.93
CA LEU A 77 0.31 22.08 35.67
C LEU A 77 -0.63 22.14 34.46
N ASP A 78 -1.50 23.15 34.39
CA ASP A 78 -2.35 23.39 33.23
C ASP A 78 -1.54 23.73 31.97
N ASP A 79 -0.47 24.52 32.09
CA ASP A 79 0.45 24.80 30.99
C ASP A 79 1.25 23.56 30.58
N LYS A 80 1.69 22.73 31.53
CA LYS A 80 2.35 21.44 31.23
C LYS A 80 1.39 20.41 30.66
N ILE A 81 0.13 20.40 31.06
CA ILE A 81 -0.91 19.56 30.48
C ILE A 81 -1.17 20.03 29.04
N ARG A 82 -1.32 21.34 28.82
CA ARG A 82 -1.50 21.92 27.49
C ARG A 82 -0.29 21.69 26.58
N GLU A 83 0.92 21.78 27.13
CA GLU A 83 2.16 21.49 26.42
C GLU A 83 2.27 19.99 26.11
N ALA A 84 1.93 19.11 27.06
CA ALA A 84 1.84 17.67 26.83
C ALA A 84 0.78 17.31 25.77
N ASP A 85 -0.35 18.00 25.76
CA ASP A 85 -1.40 17.84 24.73
C ASP A 85 -0.92 18.32 23.36
N GLN A 86 -0.20 19.46 23.29
CA GLN A 86 0.43 19.94 22.06
C GLN A 86 1.52 19.01 21.56
N ILE A 87 2.34 18.45 22.46
CA ILE A 87 3.35 17.45 22.14
C ILE A 87 2.65 16.21 21.60
N ASN A 88 1.65 15.68 22.30
CA ASN A 88 0.91 14.50 21.88
C ASN A 88 0.24 14.72 20.51
N ALA A 89 -0.36 15.89 20.27
CA ALA A 89 -0.92 16.25 18.97
C ALA A 89 0.14 16.29 17.87
N THR A 90 1.32 16.85 18.16
CA THR A 90 2.44 16.89 17.22
C THR A 90 2.95 15.47 16.90
N LEU A 91 3.06 14.61 17.92
CA LEU A 91 3.47 13.21 17.74
C LEU A 91 2.47 12.42 16.91
N LYS A 92 1.17 12.56 17.19
CA LYS A 92 0.11 11.96 16.37
C LYS A 92 0.22 12.40 14.91
N SER A 93 0.43 13.70 14.68
CA SER A 93 0.58 14.25 13.33
C SER A 93 1.82 13.69 12.61
N LEU A 94 2.96 13.60 13.31
CA LEU A 94 4.20 13.06 12.75
C LEU A 94 4.10 11.56 12.46
N THR A 95 3.58 10.77 13.41
CA THR A 95 3.34 9.34 13.22
C THR A 95 2.39 9.10 12.03
N THR A 96 1.34 9.91 11.89
CA THR A 96 0.43 9.83 10.73
C THR A 96 1.17 10.09 9.42
N THR A 97 1.99 11.14 9.37
CA THR A 97 2.74 11.53 8.17
C THR A 97 3.76 10.46 7.77
N LEU A 98 4.49 9.90 8.75
CA LEU A 98 5.47 8.86 8.51
C LEU A 98 4.81 7.54 8.08
N ALA A 99 3.69 7.15 8.70
CA ALA A 99 2.95 5.97 8.31
C ALA A 99 2.39 6.11 6.88
N GLN A 100 1.86 7.28 6.52
CA GLN A 100 1.45 7.58 5.14
C GLN A 100 2.60 7.44 4.15
N LEU A 101 3.78 7.99 4.47
CA LEU A 101 4.96 7.87 3.63
C LEU A 101 5.40 6.40 3.50
N ALA A 102 5.39 5.64 4.60
CA ALA A 102 5.73 4.22 4.60
C ALA A 102 4.77 3.42 3.72
N PHE A 103 3.45 3.62 3.82
CA PHE A 103 2.47 2.95 2.98
C PHE A 103 2.59 3.34 1.50
N GLU A 104 2.84 4.62 1.19
CA GLU A 104 3.15 5.07 -0.17
C GLU A 104 4.41 4.39 -0.71
N MET A 105 5.47 4.31 0.09
CA MET A 105 6.70 3.63 -0.27
C MET A 105 6.46 2.13 -0.50
N MET A 106 5.75 1.44 0.40
CA MET A 106 5.41 0.02 0.22
C MET A 106 4.59 -0.22 -1.06
N SER A 107 3.65 0.68 -1.38
CA SER A 107 2.84 0.58 -2.60
C SER A 107 3.66 0.72 -3.90
N ARG A 108 4.85 1.32 -3.83
CA ARG A 108 5.71 1.64 -4.99
C ARG A 108 6.98 0.79 -5.07
N ILE A 109 7.62 0.49 -3.94
CA ILE A 109 8.97 -0.13 -3.87
C ILE A 109 8.97 -1.56 -4.42
N GLY A 110 7.93 -2.36 -4.12
CA GLY A 110 7.80 -3.72 -4.65
C GLY A 110 7.75 -3.80 -6.18
N ARG A 111 7.63 -2.65 -6.88
CA ARG A 111 7.61 -2.54 -8.34
C ARG A 111 8.89 -1.96 -8.96
N LEU A 112 9.74 -1.28 -8.17
CA LEU A 112 10.92 -0.55 -8.67
C LEU A 112 12.26 -1.21 -8.33
N ARG A 113 12.38 -1.95 -7.22
CA ARG A 113 13.62 -2.63 -6.81
C ARG A 113 13.32 -3.90 -6.00
N GLY A 114 12.98 -4.97 -6.70
CA GLY A 114 12.69 -6.28 -6.11
C GLY A 114 11.39 -6.31 -5.31
N PRO A 115 10.61 -7.41 -5.36
CA PRO A 115 9.42 -7.52 -4.54
C PRO A 115 9.80 -7.64 -3.07
N ILE A 116 9.25 -6.80 -2.20
CA ILE A 116 9.07 -7.16 -0.79
C ILE A 116 8.17 -8.40 -0.81
N GLU A 117 8.58 -9.47 -0.14
CA GLU A 117 7.77 -10.69 -0.06
C GLU A 117 6.39 -10.33 0.53
N ARG A 118 5.29 -10.90 0.03
CA ARG A 118 3.93 -10.61 0.52
C ARG A 118 3.79 -10.92 2.01
N LYS A 119 4.46 -11.96 2.51
CA LYS A 119 4.55 -12.27 3.94
C LYS A 119 5.20 -11.15 4.73
N GLU A 120 6.34 -10.64 4.25
CA GLU A 120 7.06 -9.54 4.87
C GLU A 120 6.22 -8.24 4.82
N SER A 121 5.58 -7.97 3.69
CA SER A 121 4.67 -6.84 3.49
C SER A 121 3.52 -6.84 4.51
N LEU A 122 2.90 -8.00 4.77
CA LEU A 122 1.86 -8.14 5.78
C LEU A 122 2.37 -7.83 7.20
N GLN A 123 3.57 -8.29 7.54
CA GLN A 123 4.17 -8.03 8.86
C GLN A 123 4.45 -6.54 9.06
N ILE A 124 4.94 -5.86 8.01
CA ILE A 124 5.17 -4.41 8.06
C ILE A 124 3.85 -3.66 8.18
N GLU A 125 2.83 -4.01 7.38
CA GLU A 125 1.50 -3.41 7.46
C GLU A 125 0.94 -3.53 8.89
N GLU A 126 0.96 -4.73 9.47
CA GLU A 126 0.44 -4.98 10.81
C GLU A 126 1.20 -4.18 11.87
N SER A 127 2.54 -4.13 11.78
CA SER A 127 3.38 -3.36 12.69
C SER A 127 3.07 -1.86 12.62
N LEU A 128 2.95 -1.29 11.42
CA LEU A 128 2.61 0.12 11.22
C LEU A 128 1.20 0.44 11.74
N LEU A 129 0.21 -0.42 11.44
CA LEU A 129 -1.14 -0.27 11.96
C LEU A 129 -1.17 -0.30 13.49
N GLN A 130 -0.39 -1.20 14.12
CA GLN A 130 -0.31 -1.27 15.56
C GLN A 130 0.36 -0.03 16.16
N GLN A 131 1.42 0.48 15.54
CA GLN A 131 2.07 1.73 15.97
C GLN A 131 1.11 2.93 15.88
N MET A 132 0.32 3.03 14.81
CA MET A 132 -0.67 4.10 14.67
C MET A 132 -1.76 4.01 15.75
N ARG A 133 -2.25 2.80 16.05
CA ARG A 133 -3.22 2.56 17.14
C ARG A 133 -2.65 2.90 18.52
N ASN A 134 -1.40 2.50 18.79
CA ASN A 134 -0.70 2.83 20.03
C ASN A 134 -0.54 4.35 20.20
N ALA A 135 -0.32 5.07 19.10
CA ALA A 135 -0.31 6.54 19.08
C ALA A 135 -1.72 7.17 19.20
N SER A 136 -2.78 6.38 19.37
CA SER A 136 -4.18 6.85 19.44
C SER A 136 -4.58 7.69 18.23
N ILE A 137 -4.12 7.30 17.04
CA ILE A 137 -4.59 7.84 15.77
C ILE A 137 -5.98 7.25 15.47
N THR A 138 -6.87 8.05 14.89
CA THR A 138 -8.24 7.62 14.59
C THR A 138 -8.28 6.54 13.51
N ASP A 139 -9.27 5.65 13.56
CA ASP A 139 -9.45 4.62 12.52
C ASP A 139 -9.67 5.22 11.13
N ILE A 140 -10.27 6.43 11.05
CA ILE A 140 -10.47 7.16 9.80
C ILE A 140 -9.13 7.58 9.18
N ASP A 141 -8.21 8.11 10.00
CA ASP A 141 -6.88 8.54 9.53
C ASP A 141 -5.99 7.34 9.21
N ILE A 142 -6.10 6.24 9.97
CA ILE A 142 -5.47 4.96 9.64
C ILE A 142 -5.97 4.45 8.29
N ALA A 143 -7.29 4.42 8.08
CA ALA A 143 -7.90 3.98 6.83
C ALA A 143 -7.44 4.83 5.63
N ARG A 144 -7.31 6.15 5.82
CA ARG A 144 -6.77 7.05 4.79
C ARG A 144 -5.30 6.76 4.50
N ALA A 145 -4.49 6.54 5.52
CA ALA A 145 -3.06 6.31 5.39
C ALA A 145 -2.72 5.00 4.67
N VAL A 146 -3.47 3.92 4.97
CA VAL A 146 -3.23 2.59 4.39
C VAL A 146 -3.80 2.42 2.98
N LEU A 147 -4.72 3.31 2.56
CA LEU A 147 -5.45 3.21 1.30
C LEU A 147 -4.56 2.97 0.07
N PRO A 148 -3.42 3.68 -0.13
CA PRO A 148 -2.56 3.47 -1.29
C PRO A 148 -2.03 2.03 -1.38
N LEU A 149 -1.60 1.46 -0.24
CA LEU A 149 -1.16 0.07 -0.17
C LEU A 149 -2.31 -0.89 -0.49
N ARG A 150 -3.49 -0.67 0.10
CA ARG A 150 -4.67 -1.53 -0.13
C ARG A 150 -5.12 -1.53 -1.59
N MET A 151 -5.03 -0.39 -2.28
CA MET A 151 -5.34 -0.33 -3.71
C MET A 151 -4.44 -1.24 -4.54
N VAL A 152 -3.14 -1.26 -4.22
CA VAL A 152 -2.16 -2.12 -4.88
C VAL A 152 -2.39 -3.59 -4.55
N VAL A 153 -2.57 -3.92 -3.26
CA VAL A 153 -2.84 -5.31 -2.84
C VAL A 153 -4.13 -5.83 -3.47
N ALA A 154 -5.19 -5.04 -3.53
CA ALA A 154 -6.42 -5.43 -4.20
C ALA A 154 -6.20 -5.73 -5.68
N TYR A 155 -5.42 -4.90 -6.39
CA TYR A 155 -5.07 -5.17 -7.78
C TYR A 155 -4.27 -6.47 -7.94
N ASP A 156 -3.31 -6.71 -7.06
CA ASP A 156 -2.46 -7.90 -7.10
C ASP A 156 -3.26 -9.18 -6.80
N ILE A 157 -4.25 -9.12 -5.90
CA ILE A 157 -5.21 -10.23 -5.67
C ILE A 157 -6.02 -10.54 -6.93
N LEU A 158 -6.44 -9.52 -7.68
CA LEU A 158 -7.25 -9.69 -8.89
C LEU A 158 -6.43 -10.13 -10.12
N ARG A 159 -5.10 -10.02 -10.04
CA ARG A 159 -4.18 -10.25 -11.16
C ARG A 159 -4.30 -11.63 -11.81
N PRO A 160 -4.43 -12.77 -11.08
CA PRO A 160 -4.58 -14.08 -11.70
C PRO A 160 -5.82 -14.16 -12.62
N ALA A 161 -6.96 -13.62 -12.16
CA ALA A 161 -8.19 -13.59 -12.95
C ALA A 161 -8.04 -12.74 -14.22
N ILE A 162 -7.40 -11.57 -14.09
CA ILE A 162 -7.10 -10.68 -15.22
C ILE A 162 -6.17 -11.37 -16.23
N ASN A 163 -5.09 -11.99 -15.75
CA ASN A 163 -4.08 -12.65 -16.59
C ASN A 163 -4.71 -13.77 -17.42
N GLN A 164 -5.61 -14.56 -16.83
CA GLN A 164 -6.28 -15.65 -17.55
C GLN A 164 -7.13 -15.13 -18.71
N VAL A 165 -7.86 -14.03 -18.51
CA VAL A 165 -8.63 -13.40 -19.59
C VAL A 165 -7.69 -12.85 -20.66
N GLU A 166 -6.60 -12.19 -20.26
CA GLU A 166 -5.62 -11.65 -21.21
C GLU A 166 -4.94 -12.70 -22.06
N GLU A 167 -4.55 -13.82 -21.47
CA GLU A 167 -3.89 -14.91 -22.18
C GLU A 167 -4.79 -15.44 -23.30
N ARG A 168 -6.06 -15.70 -22.96
CA ARG A 168 -7.06 -16.18 -23.91
C ARG A 168 -7.39 -15.14 -24.97
N LEU A 169 -7.53 -13.88 -24.57
CA LEU A 169 -7.76 -12.77 -25.47
C LEU A 169 -6.63 -12.63 -26.50
N ARG A 170 -5.36 -12.74 -26.09
CA ARG A 170 -4.21 -12.72 -27.02
C ARG A 170 -4.28 -13.86 -28.03
N ALA A 171 -4.67 -15.06 -27.60
CA ALA A 171 -4.81 -16.21 -28.48
C ALA A 171 -5.93 -15.98 -29.52
N TRP A 172 -7.11 -15.54 -29.10
CA TRP A 172 -8.22 -15.27 -30.02
C TRP A 172 -7.90 -14.15 -31.00
N GLU A 173 -7.27 -13.07 -30.56
CA GLU A 173 -6.88 -12.00 -31.46
C GLU A 173 -5.89 -12.44 -32.52
N SER A 174 -4.89 -13.23 -32.12
CA SER A 174 -3.94 -13.80 -33.07
C SER A 174 -4.66 -14.67 -34.11
N ALA A 175 -5.61 -15.51 -33.66
CA ALA A 175 -6.41 -16.35 -34.53
C ALA A 175 -7.33 -15.54 -35.47
N ALA A 176 -7.99 -14.51 -34.95
CA ALA A 176 -8.88 -13.64 -35.71
C ALA A 176 -8.11 -12.81 -36.75
N HIS A 177 -6.96 -12.24 -36.39
CA HIS A 177 -6.09 -11.51 -37.33
C HIS A 177 -5.57 -12.44 -38.43
N LYS A 178 -5.20 -13.68 -38.09
CA LYS A 178 -4.75 -14.68 -39.07
C LYS A 178 -5.87 -15.06 -40.06
N ARG A 179 -7.11 -15.18 -39.60
CA ARG A 179 -8.27 -15.45 -40.48
C ARG A 179 -8.56 -14.26 -41.39
N TYR A 180 -8.55 -13.05 -40.83
CA TYR A 180 -8.76 -11.83 -41.61
C TYR A 180 -7.71 -11.62 -42.70
N SER A 181 -6.42 -11.89 -42.41
CA SER A 181 -5.35 -11.77 -43.40
C SER A 181 -5.34 -12.87 -44.47
N ALA A 182 -6.02 -13.99 -44.22
CA ALA A 182 -6.13 -15.10 -45.18
C ALA A 182 -7.23 -14.88 -46.24
N VAL A 183 -8.10 -13.87 -46.07
CA VAL A 183 -9.14 -13.53 -47.05
C VAL A 183 -8.49 -13.14 -48.38
N ARG A 184 -8.99 -13.71 -49.49
CA ARG A 184 -8.42 -13.53 -50.83
C ARG A 184 -8.37 -12.07 -51.26
N GLN A 185 -7.28 -11.71 -51.93
CA GLN A 185 -7.07 -10.40 -52.53
C GLN A 185 -7.37 -10.43 -54.04
N PRO A 186 -7.99 -9.38 -54.61
CA PRO A 186 -8.51 -8.17 -53.95
C PRO A 186 -9.75 -8.47 -53.09
N ILE A 187 -9.88 -7.77 -51.94
CA ILE A 187 -10.99 -7.96 -51.00
C ILE A 187 -12.32 -7.65 -51.69
N ASN A 188 -13.21 -8.64 -51.72
CA ASN A 188 -14.62 -8.41 -52.03
C ASN A 188 -15.37 -8.12 -50.72
N MET A 189 -15.88 -6.89 -50.56
CA MET A 189 -16.59 -6.48 -49.34
C MET A 189 -17.91 -7.23 -49.10
N SER A 190 -18.46 -7.90 -50.12
CA SER A 190 -19.65 -8.74 -50.01
C SER A 190 -19.34 -10.22 -49.79
N ASP A 191 -18.06 -10.59 -49.67
CA ASP A 191 -17.64 -11.97 -49.40
C ASP A 191 -18.06 -12.37 -47.97
N PRO A 192 -18.86 -13.45 -47.79
CA PRO A 192 -19.22 -13.95 -46.48
C PRO A 192 -18.02 -14.27 -45.59
N GLU A 193 -16.89 -14.71 -46.16
CA GLU A 193 -15.67 -14.99 -45.39
C GLU A 193 -15.04 -13.70 -44.83
N TYR A 194 -15.02 -12.64 -45.63
CA TYR A 194 -14.57 -11.31 -45.21
C TYR A 194 -15.44 -10.75 -44.08
N ILE A 195 -16.77 -10.79 -44.27
CA ILE A 195 -17.75 -10.31 -43.29
C ILE A 195 -17.61 -11.10 -41.98
N GLY A 196 -17.49 -12.43 -42.07
CA GLY A 196 -17.29 -13.29 -40.90
C GLY A 196 -16.03 -12.95 -40.12
N ALA A 197 -14.89 -12.80 -40.80
CA ALA A 197 -13.62 -12.43 -40.18
C ALA A 197 -13.65 -11.03 -39.54
N GLN A 198 -14.35 -10.07 -40.15
CA GLN A 198 -14.54 -8.74 -39.58
C GLN A 198 -15.40 -8.76 -38.31
N VAL A 199 -16.52 -9.51 -38.34
CA VAL A 199 -17.40 -9.67 -37.17
C VAL A 199 -16.65 -10.34 -36.01
N GLU A 200 -15.82 -11.34 -36.29
CA GLU A 200 -14.98 -11.97 -35.28
C GLU A 200 -13.99 -10.99 -34.65
N LEU A 201 -13.21 -10.25 -35.46
CA LEU A 201 -12.28 -9.23 -34.97
C LEU A 201 -12.98 -8.18 -34.11
N ASP A 202 -14.16 -7.72 -34.54
CA ASP A 202 -14.94 -6.74 -33.80
C ASP A 202 -15.40 -7.26 -32.43
N ARG A 203 -15.79 -8.54 -32.34
CA ARG A 203 -16.18 -9.17 -31.07
C ARG A 203 -14.99 -9.27 -30.12
N VAL A 204 -13.86 -9.77 -30.60
CA VAL A 204 -12.65 -9.90 -29.78
C VAL A 204 -12.16 -8.52 -29.31
N ARG A 205 -12.22 -7.49 -30.16
CA ARG A 205 -11.93 -6.10 -29.79
C ARG A 205 -12.85 -5.59 -28.67
N LYS A 206 -14.16 -5.85 -28.74
CA LYS A 206 -15.10 -5.45 -27.67
C LYS A 206 -14.76 -6.10 -26.32
N VAL A 207 -14.32 -7.36 -26.32
CA VAL A 207 -13.86 -8.05 -25.10
C VAL A 207 -12.61 -7.36 -24.54
N ARG A 208 -11.65 -6.99 -25.39
CA ARG A 208 -10.47 -6.21 -24.99
C ARG A 208 -10.85 -4.87 -24.37
N GLU A 209 -11.69 -4.10 -25.05
CA GLU A 209 -12.14 -2.78 -24.58
C GLU A 209 -12.83 -2.90 -23.21
N ARG A 210 -13.64 -3.95 -23.02
CA ARG A 210 -14.29 -4.21 -21.74
C ARG A 210 -13.32 -4.60 -20.65
N LEU A 211 -12.31 -5.43 -20.93
CA LEU A 211 -11.25 -5.73 -19.96
C LEU A 211 -10.44 -4.49 -19.58
N GLN A 212 -10.16 -3.60 -20.55
CA GLN A 212 -9.50 -2.31 -20.27
C GLN A 212 -10.38 -1.41 -19.41
N ALA A 213 -11.69 -1.36 -19.66
CA ALA A 213 -12.64 -0.62 -18.84
C ALA A 213 -12.67 -1.15 -17.40
N VAL A 214 -12.67 -2.48 -17.20
CA VAL A 214 -12.58 -3.12 -15.87
C VAL A 214 -11.31 -2.68 -15.13
N ARG A 215 -10.17 -2.66 -15.82
CA ARG A 215 -8.88 -2.21 -15.24
C ARG A 215 -8.86 -0.73 -14.87
N ALA A 216 -9.60 0.09 -15.60
CA ALA A 216 -9.68 1.53 -15.36
C ALA A 216 -10.68 1.89 -14.24
N LEU A 217 -11.47 0.94 -13.74
CA LEU A 217 -12.38 1.19 -12.62
C LEU A 217 -11.59 1.57 -11.38
N ALA A 218 -12.16 2.52 -10.62
CA ALA A 218 -11.66 2.87 -9.30
C ALA A 218 -11.67 1.64 -8.36
N HIS A 219 -10.83 1.71 -7.32
CA HIS A 219 -10.81 0.71 -6.26
C HIS A 219 -12.22 0.49 -5.69
N GLY A 220 -12.71 -0.75 -5.74
CA GLY A 220 -14.07 -1.08 -5.40
C GLY A 220 -14.46 -2.49 -5.87
N THR A 221 -15.58 -3.02 -5.39
CA THR A 221 -16.06 -4.38 -5.74
C THR A 221 -16.48 -4.51 -7.20
N LYS A 222 -16.80 -3.39 -7.85
CA LYS A 222 -17.21 -3.36 -9.25
C LYS A 222 -16.20 -4.00 -10.21
N GLN A 223 -14.91 -3.96 -9.88
CA GLN A 223 -13.87 -4.62 -10.69
C GLN A 223 -14.09 -6.14 -10.77
N SER A 224 -14.32 -6.81 -9.64
CA SER A 224 -14.54 -8.26 -9.63
C SER A 224 -15.93 -8.64 -10.16
N GLU A 225 -16.94 -7.80 -9.94
CA GLU A 225 -18.28 -7.96 -10.51
C GLU A 225 -18.27 -7.87 -12.04
N ASP A 226 -17.66 -6.84 -12.61
CA ASP A 226 -17.59 -6.64 -14.05
C ASP A 226 -16.69 -7.68 -14.73
N LEU A 227 -15.62 -8.14 -14.06
CA LEU A 227 -14.80 -9.24 -14.57
C LEU A 227 -15.54 -10.59 -14.55
N ARG A 228 -16.38 -10.84 -13.53
CA ARG A 228 -17.29 -11.99 -13.48
C ARG A 228 -18.29 -11.94 -14.61
N GLN A 229 -18.88 -10.77 -14.86
CA GLN A 229 -19.84 -10.61 -15.95
C GLN A 229 -19.17 -10.76 -17.31
N LEU A 230 -17.95 -10.22 -17.48
CA LEU A 230 -17.17 -10.40 -18.70
C LEU A 230 -16.93 -11.88 -19.00
N ALA A 231 -16.54 -12.68 -18.00
CA ALA A 231 -16.37 -14.13 -18.16
C ALA A 231 -17.66 -14.82 -18.64
N LYS A 232 -18.81 -14.47 -18.06
CA LYS A 232 -20.12 -15.01 -18.50
C LYS A 232 -20.45 -14.61 -19.94
N ASP A 233 -20.22 -13.36 -20.29
CA ASP A 233 -20.49 -12.85 -21.62
C ASP A 233 -19.57 -13.53 -22.66
N MET A 234 -18.31 -13.78 -22.31
CA MET A 234 -17.38 -14.53 -23.14
C MET A 234 -17.85 -15.96 -23.40
N GLN A 235 -18.38 -16.64 -22.37
CA GLN A 235 -18.94 -17.99 -22.52
C GLN A 235 -20.21 -18.04 -23.37
N ALA A 236 -20.98 -16.94 -23.43
CA ALA A 236 -22.18 -16.84 -24.25
C ALA A 236 -21.89 -16.56 -25.74
N ASN A 237 -20.68 -16.11 -26.08
CA ASN A 237 -20.29 -15.77 -27.45
C ASN A 237 -19.56 -16.94 -28.12
N ALA A 238 -20.01 -17.35 -29.30
CA ALA A 238 -19.46 -18.53 -30.00
C ALA A 238 -17.94 -18.45 -30.25
N GLU A 239 -17.39 -17.26 -30.49
CA GLU A 239 -15.96 -17.06 -30.78
C GLU A 239 -15.06 -17.10 -29.54
N THR A 240 -15.64 -16.95 -28.34
CA THR A 240 -14.93 -16.95 -27.06
C THR A 240 -15.48 -18.00 -26.09
N ALA A 241 -16.37 -18.88 -26.55
CA ALA A 241 -17.06 -19.87 -25.74
C ALA A 241 -16.13 -20.96 -25.19
N ASP A 242 -14.93 -21.11 -25.78
CA ASP A 242 -13.87 -21.98 -25.25
C ASP A 242 -13.18 -21.39 -24.01
N PHE A 243 -13.60 -20.21 -23.54
CA PHE A 243 -13.19 -19.68 -22.25
C PHE A 243 -13.78 -20.49 -21.10
N ILE A 244 -12.91 -21.19 -20.39
CA ILE A 244 -13.26 -21.93 -19.18
C ILE A 244 -12.52 -21.27 -18.00
N PRO A 245 -13.20 -20.42 -17.21
CA PRO A 245 -12.59 -19.83 -16.02
C PRO A 245 -12.18 -20.93 -15.04
N THR A 246 -10.96 -20.84 -14.50
CA THR A 246 -10.48 -21.81 -13.51
C THR A 246 -11.12 -21.57 -12.15
N GLN A 247 -10.95 -22.53 -11.23
CA GLN A 247 -11.26 -22.28 -9.83
C GLN A 247 -10.50 -21.06 -9.30
N GLU A 248 -9.20 -20.96 -9.61
CA GLU A 248 -8.35 -19.83 -9.21
C GLU A 248 -8.89 -18.47 -9.68
N PHE A 249 -9.50 -18.41 -10.86
CA PHE A 249 -10.18 -17.20 -11.35
C PHE A 249 -11.27 -16.75 -10.38
N TYR A 250 -12.19 -17.64 -10.03
CA TYR A 250 -13.30 -17.30 -9.12
C TYR A 250 -12.82 -17.00 -7.70
N GLU A 251 -11.82 -17.74 -7.23
CA GLU A 251 -11.18 -17.51 -5.95
C GLU A 251 -10.56 -16.11 -5.87
N ALA A 252 -9.85 -15.67 -6.92
CA ALA A 252 -9.30 -14.32 -7.01
C ALA A 252 -10.38 -13.23 -7.01
N LEU A 253 -11.52 -13.45 -7.70
CA LEU A 253 -12.65 -12.52 -7.67
C LEU A 253 -13.25 -12.39 -6.28
N ASP A 254 -13.45 -13.51 -5.59
CA ASP A 254 -14.04 -13.53 -4.25
C ASP A 254 -13.06 -12.97 -3.20
N ASP A 255 -11.76 -13.29 -3.31
CA ASP A 255 -10.71 -12.75 -2.45
C ASP A 255 -10.62 -11.22 -2.61
N HIS A 256 -10.68 -10.71 -3.86
CA HIS A 256 -10.73 -9.28 -4.13
C HIS A 256 -11.97 -8.63 -3.52
N ALA A 257 -13.17 -9.18 -3.77
CA ALA A 257 -14.41 -8.63 -3.26
C ALA A 257 -14.44 -8.62 -1.72
N HIS A 258 -13.88 -9.65 -1.07
CA HIS A 258 -13.73 -9.68 0.38
C HIS A 258 -12.73 -8.63 0.86
N TYR A 259 -11.54 -8.57 0.26
CA TYR A 259 -10.47 -7.66 0.66
C TYR A 259 -10.88 -6.19 0.54
N VAL A 260 -11.54 -5.80 -0.55
CA VAL A 260 -12.04 -4.43 -0.73
C VAL A 260 -13.07 -4.05 0.34
N LYS A 261 -13.90 -5.00 0.79
CA LYS A 261 -14.94 -4.75 1.81
C LYS A 261 -14.37 -4.70 3.22
N THR A 262 -13.42 -5.56 3.55
CA THR A 262 -12.97 -5.77 4.94
C THR A 262 -11.58 -5.19 5.22
N GLY A 263 -10.80 -4.91 4.17
CA GLY A 263 -9.36 -4.62 4.27
C GLY A 263 -8.53 -5.80 4.75
N LYS A 264 -9.07 -7.03 4.69
CA LYS A 264 -8.41 -8.26 5.17
C LYS A 264 -8.41 -9.32 4.09
N HIS A 265 -7.39 -10.18 4.09
CA HIS A 265 -7.35 -11.34 3.20
C HIS A 265 -8.35 -12.40 3.65
N ARG A 266 -9.12 -12.97 2.71
CA ARG A 266 -10.00 -14.12 3.00
C ARG A 266 -9.20 -15.38 3.32
N SER A 267 -8.07 -15.57 2.64
CA SER A 267 -7.08 -16.61 2.93
C SER A 267 -5.66 -16.02 2.86
N VAL A 268 -5.04 -15.82 4.03
CA VAL A 268 -3.66 -15.32 4.12
C VAL A 268 -2.69 -16.35 3.53
N GLU A 269 -2.92 -17.64 3.79
CA GLU A 269 -2.10 -18.74 3.27
C GLU A 269 -2.02 -18.72 1.75
N ARG A 270 -3.16 -18.58 1.06
CA ARG A 270 -3.20 -18.50 -0.41
C ARG A 270 -2.51 -17.26 -0.95
N TRP A 271 -2.72 -16.12 -0.28
CA TRP A 271 -2.09 -14.87 -0.67
C TRP A 271 -0.56 -14.98 -0.61
N VAL A 272 -0.02 -15.57 0.45
CA VAL A 272 1.43 -15.78 0.61
C VAL A 272 1.95 -16.91 -0.29
N ALA A 273 1.17 -17.97 -0.54
CA ALA A 273 1.61 -19.11 -1.36
C ALA A 273 1.97 -18.74 -2.81
N GLY A 274 1.34 -17.69 -3.37
CA GLY A 274 1.65 -17.20 -4.72
C GLY A 274 2.97 -16.43 -4.85
N GLU A 275 3.90 -16.57 -3.89
CA GLU A 275 5.28 -16.06 -3.92
C GLU A 275 6.28 -17.04 -4.54
N LEU A 276 5.91 -18.32 -4.71
CA LEU A 276 6.85 -19.40 -5.02
C LEU A 276 7.08 -19.68 -6.53
N ASP A 277 6.57 -18.83 -7.43
CA ASP A 277 6.77 -18.96 -8.89
C ASP A 277 7.51 -17.77 -9.51
#